data_AF-A0A3M8EN72-F1
#
_entry.id   AF-A0A3M8EN72-F1
#
_cell.length_a   1.000
_cell.length_b   1.000
_cell.length_c   1.000
_cell.angle_alpha   90.00
_cell.angle_beta   90.00
_cell.angle_gamma   90.00
#
_symmetry.space_group_name_H-M   'P 1'
#
loop_
_entity.id
_entity.type
_entity.pdbx_description
1 polymer ?
#
loop_
_entity_poly.entity_id
_entity_poly.type
_entity_poly.pdbx_seq_one_letter_code
_entity_poly.pdbx_strand_id
1 'polypeptide(L)'
;MKRRIVKILCASAALLVAGVQGALALPAGTYGITVSKMNSNATLTDLQTISATADGTGKLSFLLSTLPNSDEANFIVFTIKDGNGAVVRRGIVPAPPAGDSNQVGINDLATDQAAAFIDAAQKAGSDDPILAAYLLTLLRSPEVSAADILKLGTLGKDAITGAGGFEDYIVTNGASPAKLAALKKCLIHNPDATKRTLRQFAKGFYTAVESNNATTAKDEMQKAGGLMADVFMDAAACADVELGLITNAHEAAGDAAGASGAITLGDPNCIAANVLTSIDQSMSAFNRKIGMVKMVTEYTNALNALGATGSQVNQFIAAATAMAQATAAIDAQYGEYFMNPAAYIQANGGDATTIRQAIDALYNTAWSTFQTAIASSNGEIAAMKATIMAVFPGITLPQDFGKFYDMSGTPNNWPVQQVVMVNWLMGLKMNGGSFSYTRATTPIPTMMQNWMGVCSNPQYWDKITCQNNGGTWTSQRRTYTTPSAAFNAYLGLQEDVSIAEMTKFSIWDNGNQPTSNQRMAAEQAFMAELAAIKANFVATKSAGGSSASSAEKSAVVKLMLQPQAN
;
A
#
# COMPACT_ATOMS: atom_id res chain seq x y z
N MET A 1 4.75 18.98 9.79
CA MET A 1 5.00 18.57 8.39
C MET A 1 4.46 19.63 7.44
N LYS A 2 5.32 20.48 6.86
CA LYS A 2 4.91 21.55 5.94
C LYS A 2 5.16 21.10 4.50
N ARG A 3 4.16 20.50 3.83
CA ARG A 3 4.17 20.44 2.37
C ARG A 3 3.74 21.80 1.84
N ARG A 4 4.72 22.65 1.51
CA ARG A 4 4.51 23.86 0.71
C ARG A 4 4.58 23.45 -0.77
N ILE A 5 3.46 23.56 -1.48
CA ILE A 5 3.49 23.92 -2.90
C ILE A 5 2.55 25.13 -3.06
N VAL A 6 3.06 26.14 -3.74
CA VAL A 6 2.72 27.56 -3.68
C VAL A 6 1.99 27.98 -4.96
N LYS A 7 0.83 28.67 -4.79
CA LYS A 7 0.28 29.84 -5.53
C LYS A 7 0.22 29.85 -7.08
N ILE A 8 -1.01 29.96 -7.64
CA ILE A 8 -1.66 31.15 -8.27
C ILE A 8 -2.71 30.80 -9.35
N LEU A 9 -3.80 31.58 -9.31
CA LEU A 9 -4.89 31.87 -10.28
C LEU A 9 -4.46 31.87 -11.78
N CYS A 10 -5.30 31.64 -12.81
CA CYS A 10 -6.57 32.32 -13.12
C CYS A 10 -7.26 31.74 -14.39
N ALA A 11 -8.60 31.83 -14.45
CA ALA A 11 -9.51 31.93 -15.62
C ALA A 11 -9.39 30.88 -16.76
N SER A 12 -10.40 30.04 -17.01
CA SER A 12 -11.66 30.50 -17.63
C SER A 12 -12.83 29.54 -17.35
N ALA A 13 -14.03 30.11 -17.43
CA ALA A 13 -15.31 29.57 -16.98
C ALA A 13 -16.08 28.75 -18.03
N ALA A 14 -17.06 28.03 -17.47
CA ALA A 14 -18.30 27.52 -18.06
C ALA A 14 -18.23 26.17 -18.80
N LEU A 15 -18.73 25.11 -18.16
CA LEU A 15 -20.10 24.63 -18.41
C LEU A 15 -20.54 23.54 -17.40
N LEU A 16 -21.71 23.78 -16.81
CA LEU A 16 -22.81 22.87 -16.48
C LEU A 16 -22.53 21.62 -15.61
N VAL A 17 -22.94 21.77 -14.35
CA VAL A 17 -23.56 20.74 -13.52
C VAL A 17 -24.73 20.11 -14.29
N ALA A 18 -24.48 19.01 -14.99
CA ALA A 18 -25.50 18.09 -15.48
C ALA A 18 -25.13 16.69 -15.01
N GLY A 19 -26.11 15.99 -14.43
CA GLY A 19 -25.92 14.79 -13.64
C GLY A 19 -25.10 13.70 -14.34
N VAL A 20 -24.35 12.98 -13.52
CA VAL A 20 -23.49 11.83 -13.85
C VAL A 20 -24.15 10.77 -14.75
N GLN A 21 -25.48 10.74 -14.89
CA GLN A 21 -26.18 9.86 -15.83
C GLN A 21 -26.08 10.27 -17.30
N GLY A 22 -25.91 11.57 -17.60
CA GLY A 22 -25.81 12.05 -18.99
C GLY A 22 -24.46 11.74 -19.66
N ALA A 23 -23.41 11.53 -18.88
CA ALA A 23 -22.06 11.24 -19.40
C ALA A 23 -21.91 9.78 -19.90
N LEU A 24 -22.64 8.83 -19.30
CA LEU A 24 -22.45 7.40 -19.59
C LEU A 24 -23.25 6.88 -20.80
N ALA A 25 -24.37 7.53 -21.14
CA ALA A 25 -25.30 7.04 -22.15
C ALA A 25 -24.84 7.34 -23.58
N LEU A 26 -24.85 6.35 -24.46
CA LEU A 26 -24.69 6.56 -25.89
C LEU A 26 -25.96 7.18 -26.50
N PRO A 27 -25.86 8.07 -27.49
CA PRO A 27 -27.01 8.51 -28.27
C PRO A 27 -27.77 7.32 -28.87
N ALA A 28 -29.11 7.44 -28.99
CA ALA A 28 -29.90 6.41 -29.65
C ALA A 28 -29.44 6.22 -31.10
N GLY A 29 -29.11 4.98 -31.48
CA GLY A 29 -28.59 4.68 -32.82
C GLY A 29 -27.98 3.27 -32.91
N THR A 30 -27.60 2.89 -34.13
CA THR A 30 -26.87 1.64 -34.39
C THR A 30 -25.37 1.90 -34.41
N TYR A 31 -24.63 1.03 -33.74
CA TYR A 31 -23.19 1.10 -33.56
C TYR A 31 -22.52 -0.17 -34.10
N GLY A 32 -21.34 -0.01 -34.66
CA GLY A 32 -20.46 -1.12 -35.01
C GLY A 32 -19.54 -1.46 -33.85
N ILE A 33 -19.47 -2.73 -33.46
CA ILE A 33 -18.59 -3.24 -32.41
C ILE A 33 -17.55 -4.14 -33.05
N THR A 34 -16.30 -3.69 -33.07
CA THR A 34 -15.15 -4.49 -33.48
C THR A 34 -14.49 -5.09 -32.24
N VAL A 35 -14.25 -6.40 -32.30
CA VAL A 35 -13.58 -7.17 -31.25
C VAL A 35 -12.22 -7.61 -31.78
N SER A 36 -11.17 -7.29 -31.06
CA SER A 36 -9.79 -7.58 -31.46
C SER A 36 -9.06 -8.30 -30.33
N LYS A 37 -8.17 -9.24 -30.67
CA LYS A 37 -7.16 -9.73 -29.71
C LYS A 37 -5.98 -8.78 -29.68
N MET A 38 -5.42 -8.55 -28.50
CA MET A 38 -4.10 -7.93 -28.37
C MET A 38 -3.05 -9.03 -28.44
N ASN A 39 -2.16 -8.96 -29.44
CA ASN A 39 -1.05 -9.90 -29.56
C ASN A 39 0.07 -9.57 -28.57
N SER A 40 0.97 -10.52 -28.31
CA SER A 40 2.09 -10.34 -27.39
C SER A 40 3.08 -9.23 -27.76
N ASN A 41 3.03 -8.74 -29.01
CA ASN A 41 3.78 -7.59 -29.49
C ASN A 41 2.97 -6.28 -29.48
N ALA A 42 1.85 -6.25 -28.75
CA ALA A 42 0.88 -5.16 -28.64
C ALA A 42 0.14 -4.73 -29.92
N THR A 43 0.28 -5.47 -31.03
CA THR A 43 -0.56 -5.25 -32.20
C THR A 43 -1.97 -5.79 -31.98
N LEU A 44 -2.97 -5.18 -32.61
CA LEU A 44 -4.36 -5.67 -32.56
C LEU A 44 -4.67 -6.50 -33.80
N THR A 45 -5.32 -7.64 -33.60
CA THR A 45 -5.88 -8.46 -34.68
C THR A 45 -7.39 -8.54 -34.51
N ASP A 46 -8.12 -7.97 -35.47
CA ASP A 46 -9.58 -8.01 -35.48
C ASP A 46 -10.06 -9.46 -35.67
N LEU A 47 -11.02 -9.85 -34.83
CA LEU A 47 -11.61 -11.19 -34.82
C LEU A 47 -12.98 -11.18 -35.47
N GLN A 48 -13.80 -10.20 -35.11
CA GLN A 48 -15.15 -10.03 -35.64
C GLN A 48 -15.63 -8.59 -35.49
N THR A 49 -16.56 -8.20 -36.36
CA THR A 49 -17.34 -6.97 -36.22
C THR A 49 -18.82 -7.31 -36.26
N ILE A 50 -19.57 -6.81 -35.29
CA ILE A 50 -21.03 -6.95 -35.20
C ILE A 50 -21.68 -5.58 -35.09
N SER A 51 -23.01 -5.52 -35.20
CA SER A 51 -23.77 -4.30 -34.96
C SER A 51 -24.73 -4.47 -33.78
N ALA A 52 -24.88 -3.43 -32.97
CA ALA A 52 -25.89 -3.37 -31.91
C ALA A 52 -26.54 -1.98 -31.86
N THR A 53 -27.77 -1.91 -31.37
CA THR A 53 -28.52 -0.65 -31.25
C THR A 53 -28.61 -0.25 -29.79
N ALA A 54 -28.31 1.01 -29.50
CA ALA A 54 -28.40 1.54 -28.15
C ALA A 54 -29.88 1.62 -27.74
N ASP A 55 -30.20 1.12 -26.55
CA ASP A 55 -31.55 1.15 -26.00
C ASP A 55 -31.99 2.57 -25.58
N GLY A 56 -33.20 2.70 -25.02
CA GLY A 56 -33.74 3.98 -24.55
C GLY A 56 -32.95 4.62 -23.39
N THR A 57 -31.99 3.89 -22.81
CA THR A 57 -31.06 4.37 -21.78
C THR A 57 -29.63 4.55 -22.31
N GLY A 58 -29.41 4.34 -23.61
CA GLY A 58 -28.11 4.45 -24.25
C GLY A 58 -27.19 3.24 -24.03
N LYS A 59 -27.71 2.08 -23.61
CA LYS A 59 -26.92 0.86 -23.39
C LYS A 59 -26.87 -0.01 -24.64
N LEU A 60 -25.71 -0.63 -24.87
CA LEU A 60 -25.51 -1.63 -25.92
C LEU A 60 -25.33 -3.01 -25.26
N SER A 61 -26.19 -3.95 -25.61
CA SER A 61 -26.07 -5.36 -25.20
C SER A 61 -25.93 -6.23 -26.44
N PHE A 62 -24.92 -7.09 -26.45
CA PHE A 62 -24.63 -8.00 -27.55
C PHE A 62 -23.98 -9.28 -27.04
N LEU A 63 -24.08 -10.36 -27.82
CA LEU A 63 -23.47 -11.65 -27.53
C LEU A 63 -22.42 -11.97 -28.59
N LEU A 64 -21.27 -12.48 -28.14
CA LEU A 64 -20.19 -12.94 -29.01
C LEU A 64 -20.05 -14.45 -28.87
N SER A 65 -19.99 -15.16 -29.99
CA SER A 65 -19.96 -16.64 -30.01
C SER A 65 -18.55 -17.24 -30.00
N THR A 66 -17.51 -16.45 -30.31
CA THR A 66 -16.12 -16.92 -30.31
C THR A 66 -15.19 -15.80 -29.84
N LEU A 67 -14.46 -16.03 -28.76
CA LEU A 67 -13.47 -15.12 -28.18
C LEU A 67 -12.20 -15.92 -27.85
N PRO A 68 -11.01 -15.31 -27.95
CA PRO A 68 -9.77 -15.95 -27.55
C PRO A 68 -9.79 -16.16 -26.03
N ASN A 69 -9.17 -17.24 -25.58
CA ASN A 69 -8.99 -17.48 -24.16
C ASN A 69 -7.60 -17.00 -23.68
N SER A 70 -7.36 -17.11 -22.36
CA SER A 70 -6.12 -16.66 -21.71
C SER A 70 -4.84 -17.36 -22.16
N ASP A 71 -4.94 -18.52 -22.84
CA ASP A 71 -3.78 -19.18 -23.44
C ASP A 71 -3.44 -18.62 -24.84
N GLU A 72 -4.37 -17.87 -25.46
CA GLU A 72 -4.20 -17.29 -26.80
C GLU A 72 -3.80 -15.82 -26.78
N ALA A 73 -4.27 -15.06 -25.78
CA ALA A 73 -3.95 -13.65 -25.58
C ALA A 73 -4.17 -13.23 -24.12
N ASN A 74 -3.43 -12.24 -23.62
CA ASN A 74 -3.72 -11.69 -22.29
C ASN A 74 -4.99 -10.84 -22.30
N PHE A 75 -5.25 -10.11 -23.39
CA PHE A 75 -6.32 -9.11 -23.46
C PHE A 75 -7.15 -9.15 -24.75
N ILE A 76 -8.42 -8.77 -24.58
CA ILE A 76 -9.40 -8.56 -25.65
C ILE A 76 -9.78 -7.08 -25.65
N VAL A 77 -9.75 -6.47 -26.83
CA VAL A 77 -10.09 -5.05 -27.05
C VAL A 77 -11.42 -4.95 -27.78
N PHE A 78 -12.29 -4.08 -27.28
CA PHE A 78 -13.57 -3.75 -27.87
C PHE A 78 -13.52 -2.31 -28.37
N THR A 79 -13.83 -2.08 -29.64
CA THR A 79 -13.94 -0.74 -30.23
C THR A 79 -15.34 -0.53 -30.76
N ILE A 80 -16.05 0.46 -30.22
CA ILE A 80 -17.41 0.81 -30.62
C ILE A 80 -17.35 2.06 -31.49
N LYS A 81 -17.93 1.97 -32.69
CA LYS A 81 -17.99 3.05 -33.68
C LYS A 81 -19.44 3.46 -33.94
N ASP A 82 -19.66 4.76 -34.12
CA ASP A 82 -20.96 5.28 -34.56
C ASP A 82 -21.23 5.01 -36.06
N GLY A 83 -22.39 5.44 -36.54
CA GLY A 83 -22.77 5.31 -37.95
C GLY A 83 -21.87 6.06 -38.95
N ASN A 84 -21.02 6.98 -38.46
CA ASN A 84 -20.03 7.70 -39.27
C ASN A 84 -18.64 7.02 -39.22
N GLY A 85 -18.50 5.93 -38.46
CA GLY A 85 -17.24 5.22 -38.26
C GLY A 85 -16.31 5.84 -37.21
N ALA A 86 -16.77 6.86 -36.47
CA ALA A 86 -15.98 7.47 -35.39
C ALA A 86 -16.00 6.59 -34.15
N VAL A 87 -14.85 6.41 -33.50
CA VAL A 87 -14.76 5.64 -32.24
C VAL A 87 -15.40 6.45 -31.12
N VAL A 88 -16.49 5.93 -30.57
CA VAL A 88 -17.24 6.58 -29.47
C VAL A 88 -16.94 5.95 -28.12
N ARG A 89 -16.53 4.68 -28.09
CA ARG A 89 -16.12 3.96 -26.88
C ARG A 89 -15.05 2.94 -27.21
N ARG A 90 -14.19 2.65 -26.24
CA ARG A 90 -13.22 1.56 -26.30
C ARG A 90 -13.12 0.89 -24.94
N GLY A 91 -12.93 -0.41 -24.91
CA GLY A 91 -12.75 -1.15 -23.66
C GLY A 91 -11.67 -2.19 -23.84
N ILE A 92 -11.02 -2.54 -22.73
CA ILE A 92 -10.12 -3.67 -22.67
C ILE A 92 -10.44 -4.54 -21.47
N VAL A 93 -10.35 -5.85 -21.67
CA VAL A 93 -10.57 -6.84 -20.61
C VAL A 93 -9.56 -7.97 -20.73
N PRO A 94 -9.19 -8.63 -19.62
CA PRO A 94 -8.43 -9.86 -19.70
C PRO A 94 -9.18 -10.90 -20.53
N ALA A 95 -8.47 -11.76 -21.25
CA ALA A 95 -9.11 -12.91 -21.90
C ALA A 95 -9.56 -13.92 -20.82
N PRO A 96 -10.76 -14.52 -20.94
CA PRO A 96 -11.24 -15.50 -19.97
C PRO A 96 -10.47 -16.82 -20.11
N PRO A 97 -10.40 -17.64 -19.05
CA PRO A 97 -10.02 -19.05 -19.19
C PRO A 97 -10.91 -19.78 -20.19
N ALA A 98 -10.38 -20.86 -20.78
CA ALA A 98 -11.15 -21.68 -21.71
C ALA A 98 -12.46 -22.18 -21.07
N GLY A 99 -13.59 -21.92 -21.73
CA GLY A 99 -14.92 -22.30 -21.25
C GLY A 99 -15.54 -21.35 -20.21
N ASP A 100 -14.85 -20.30 -19.78
CA ASP A 100 -15.39 -19.27 -18.89
C ASP A 100 -15.89 -18.04 -19.69
N SER A 101 -16.68 -17.19 -19.03
CA SER A 101 -17.25 -15.96 -19.61
C SER A 101 -16.71 -14.71 -18.94
N ASN A 102 -16.67 -13.57 -19.63
CA ASN A 102 -16.33 -12.28 -19.00
C ASN A 102 -17.50 -11.31 -19.02
N GLN A 103 -17.63 -10.53 -17.94
CA GLN A 103 -18.59 -9.43 -17.83
C GLN A 103 -17.85 -8.13 -18.05
N VAL A 104 -18.29 -7.34 -19.03
CA VAL A 104 -17.57 -6.15 -19.50
C VAL A 104 -18.52 -4.97 -19.60
N GLY A 105 -18.18 -3.87 -18.95
CA GLY A 105 -18.83 -2.56 -19.15
C GLY A 105 -17.84 -1.60 -19.77
N ILE A 106 -18.31 -0.79 -20.73
CA ILE A 106 -17.49 0.23 -21.38
C ILE A 106 -18.16 1.59 -21.21
N ASN A 107 -17.45 2.51 -20.58
CA ASN A 107 -17.84 3.91 -20.40
C ASN A 107 -16.69 4.85 -20.82
N ASP A 108 -16.83 6.15 -20.56
CA ASP A 108 -15.79 7.14 -20.91
C ASP A 108 -14.46 6.84 -20.21
N LEU A 109 -14.49 6.56 -18.90
CA LEU A 109 -13.27 6.23 -18.16
C LEU A 109 -12.58 4.96 -18.71
N ALA A 110 -13.35 3.91 -18.98
CA ALA A 110 -12.82 2.69 -19.60
C ALA A 110 -12.25 2.95 -21.00
N THR A 111 -12.79 3.94 -21.71
CA THR A 111 -12.30 4.37 -23.04
C THR A 111 -10.94 5.02 -22.95
N ASP A 112 -10.76 5.97 -22.04
CA ASP A 112 -9.47 6.63 -21.86
C ASP A 112 -8.43 5.66 -21.28
N GLN A 113 -8.84 4.78 -20.37
CA GLN A 113 -8.00 3.71 -19.82
C GLN A 113 -7.53 2.74 -20.90
N ALA A 114 -8.43 2.29 -21.77
CA ALA A 114 -8.09 1.41 -22.88
C ALA A 114 -7.18 2.12 -23.89
N ALA A 115 -7.42 3.41 -24.18
CA ALA A 115 -6.56 4.20 -25.06
C ALA A 115 -5.14 4.35 -24.50
N ALA A 116 -5.00 4.70 -23.21
CA ALA A 116 -3.72 4.82 -22.55
C ALA A 116 -2.94 3.49 -22.53
N PHE A 117 -3.61 2.38 -22.21
CA PHE A 117 -2.95 1.08 -22.21
C PHE A 117 -2.55 0.61 -23.61
N ILE A 118 -3.40 0.78 -24.64
CA ILE A 118 -3.05 0.37 -26.00
C ILE A 118 -1.82 1.15 -26.51
N ASP A 119 -1.76 2.46 -26.26
CA ASP A 119 -0.60 3.28 -26.61
C ASP A 119 0.66 2.83 -25.85
N ALA A 120 0.54 2.58 -24.54
CA ALA A 120 1.66 2.09 -23.73
C ALA A 120 2.17 0.72 -24.20
N ALA A 121 1.25 -0.20 -24.47
CA ALA A 121 1.55 -1.54 -24.95
C ALA A 121 2.30 -1.46 -26.28
N GLN A 122 1.84 -0.63 -27.21
CA GLN A 122 2.50 -0.41 -28.50
C GLN A 122 3.91 0.15 -28.35
N LYS A 123 4.10 1.12 -27.43
CA LYS A 123 5.43 1.68 -27.12
C LYS A 123 6.35 0.68 -26.44
N ALA A 124 5.81 -0.19 -25.59
CA ALA A 124 6.54 -1.26 -24.93
C ALA A 124 6.82 -2.44 -25.87
N GLY A 125 6.06 -2.57 -26.96
CA GLY A 125 6.06 -3.74 -27.82
C GLY A 125 5.57 -5.00 -27.11
N SER A 126 4.69 -4.85 -26.11
CA SER A 126 4.26 -5.94 -25.23
C SER A 126 2.83 -5.74 -24.70
N ASP A 127 2.06 -6.81 -24.56
CA ASP A 127 0.73 -6.84 -23.94
C ASP A 127 0.79 -7.05 -22.42
N ASP A 128 1.75 -6.39 -21.76
CA ASP A 128 2.13 -6.72 -20.39
C ASP A 128 1.00 -6.55 -19.36
N PRO A 129 0.65 -7.60 -18.57
CA PRO A 129 -0.40 -7.49 -17.55
C PRO A 129 -0.12 -6.52 -16.39
N ILE A 130 1.15 -6.31 -16.01
CA ILE A 130 1.53 -5.35 -14.97
C ILE A 130 1.34 -3.94 -15.53
N LEU A 131 1.76 -3.70 -16.78
CA LEU A 131 1.55 -2.42 -17.47
C LEU A 131 0.05 -2.06 -17.54
N ALA A 132 -0.80 -3.04 -17.89
CA ALA A 132 -2.24 -2.88 -17.89
C ALA A 132 -2.75 -2.50 -16.50
N ALA A 133 -2.43 -3.31 -15.48
CA ALA A 133 -2.89 -3.10 -14.11
C ALA A 133 -2.52 -1.70 -13.58
N TYR A 134 -1.32 -1.22 -13.88
CA TYR A 134 -0.88 0.11 -13.49
C TYR A 134 -1.67 1.22 -14.19
N LEU A 135 -1.76 1.19 -15.51
CA LEU A 135 -2.44 2.26 -16.26
C LEU A 135 -3.93 2.33 -15.95
N LEU A 136 -4.57 1.17 -15.72
CA LEU A 136 -5.94 1.08 -15.23
C LEU A 136 -6.12 1.67 -13.82
N THR A 137 -5.05 1.72 -13.01
CA THR A 137 -5.07 2.31 -11.65
C THR A 137 -4.76 3.80 -11.65
N LEU A 138 -3.80 4.21 -12.49
CA LEU A 138 -3.30 5.59 -12.59
C LEU A 138 -4.41 6.54 -13.08
N LEU A 139 -5.23 6.08 -14.01
CA LEU A 139 -6.26 6.90 -14.63
C LEU A 139 -7.61 6.68 -13.95
N ARG A 140 -8.06 7.67 -13.16
CA ARG A 140 -9.40 7.68 -12.52
C ARG A 140 -10.32 8.79 -13.02
N SER A 141 -9.85 9.60 -13.97
CA SER A 141 -10.60 10.71 -14.54
C SER A 141 -10.92 10.44 -16.01
N PRO A 142 -12.18 10.65 -16.46
CA PRO A 142 -12.53 10.68 -17.88
C PRO A 142 -12.19 12.03 -18.55
N GLU A 143 -11.68 13.01 -17.80
CA GLU A 143 -11.29 14.33 -18.31
C GLU A 143 -9.80 14.38 -18.63
N VAL A 144 -9.31 13.42 -19.41
CA VAL A 144 -7.90 13.36 -19.81
C VAL A 144 -7.77 13.65 -21.30
N SER A 145 -6.88 14.58 -21.64
CA SER A 145 -6.67 14.95 -23.03
C SER A 145 -5.98 13.82 -23.80
N ALA A 146 -6.19 13.76 -25.12
CA ALA A 146 -5.46 12.82 -25.97
C ALA A 146 -3.94 12.98 -25.85
N ALA A 147 -3.44 14.20 -25.62
CA ALA A 147 -2.02 14.46 -25.39
C ALA A 147 -1.52 13.86 -24.06
N ASP A 148 -2.32 13.96 -23.00
CA ASP A 148 -2.01 13.35 -21.71
C ASP A 148 -2.08 11.82 -21.77
N ILE A 149 -2.99 11.24 -22.56
CA ILE A 149 -3.04 9.79 -22.84
C ILE A 149 -1.71 9.29 -23.43
N LEU A 150 -1.14 10.00 -24.41
CA LEU A 150 0.16 9.64 -24.98
C LEU A 150 1.30 9.74 -23.95
N LYS A 151 1.26 10.77 -23.10
CA LYS A 151 2.26 10.95 -22.03
C LYS A 151 2.14 9.85 -20.97
N LEU A 152 0.92 9.46 -20.62
CA LEU A 152 0.62 8.32 -19.76
C LEU A 152 1.14 7.02 -20.33
N GLY A 153 1.00 6.79 -21.64
CA GLY A 153 1.53 5.59 -22.26
C GLY A 153 3.06 5.51 -22.20
N THR A 154 3.75 6.64 -22.37
CA THR A 154 5.20 6.73 -22.16
C THR A 154 5.56 6.48 -20.69
N LEU A 155 4.85 7.13 -19.75
CA LEU A 155 5.04 6.93 -18.32
C LEU A 155 4.89 5.46 -17.94
N GLY A 156 3.82 4.79 -18.35
CA GLY A 156 3.58 3.38 -18.05
C GLY A 156 4.69 2.49 -18.59
N LYS A 157 5.09 2.68 -19.86
CA LYS A 157 6.18 1.92 -20.47
C LYS A 157 7.50 2.11 -19.69
N ASP A 158 7.87 3.33 -19.36
CA ASP A 158 9.13 3.59 -18.64
C ASP A 158 9.07 3.09 -17.19
N ALA A 159 7.93 3.28 -16.51
CA ALA A 159 7.74 2.87 -15.12
C ALA A 159 7.75 1.34 -14.94
N ILE A 160 7.21 0.59 -15.91
CA ILE A 160 6.99 -0.85 -15.75
C ILE A 160 8.07 -1.67 -16.45
N THR A 161 8.27 -1.43 -17.74
CA THR A 161 9.17 -2.24 -18.58
C THR A 161 10.50 -1.54 -18.85
N GLY A 162 10.65 -0.28 -18.43
CA GLY A 162 11.90 0.46 -18.51
C GLY A 162 12.98 -0.02 -17.52
N ALA A 163 14.22 0.33 -17.81
CA ALA A 163 15.35 0.03 -16.92
C ALA A 163 15.17 0.72 -15.55
N GLY A 164 15.40 -0.01 -14.47
CA GLY A 164 15.11 0.44 -13.11
C GLY A 164 13.62 0.54 -12.77
N GLY A 165 12.72 0.18 -13.69
CA GLY A 165 11.27 0.13 -13.46
C GLY A 165 10.83 -1.12 -12.68
N PHE A 166 9.53 -1.33 -12.62
CA PHE A 166 8.92 -2.41 -11.82
C PHE A 166 9.51 -3.79 -12.11
N GLU A 167 9.54 -4.20 -13.38
CA GLU A 167 9.95 -5.55 -13.76
C GLU A 167 11.44 -5.79 -13.55
N ASP A 168 12.25 -4.81 -13.93
CA ASP A 168 13.70 -4.84 -13.75
C ASP A 168 14.05 -4.94 -12.25
N TYR A 169 13.32 -4.21 -11.40
CA TYR A 169 13.47 -4.29 -9.95
C TYR A 169 13.13 -5.69 -9.42
N ILE A 170 11.98 -6.26 -9.81
CA ILE A 170 11.54 -7.58 -9.35
C ILE A 170 12.58 -8.65 -9.68
N VAL A 171 13.12 -8.65 -10.91
CA VAL A 171 14.10 -9.65 -11.34
C VAL A 171 15.46 -9.43 -10.67
N THR A 172 15.91 -8.17 -10.56
CA THR A 172 17.20 -7.83 -9.95
C THR A 172 17.24 -8.12 -8.45
N ASN A 173 16.10 -8.03 -7.76
CA ASN A 173 16.04 -8.13 -6.30
C ASN A 173 15.45 -9.46 -5.79
N GLY A 174 15.52 -10.52 -6.59
CA GLY A 174 15.41 -11.90 -6.08
C GLY A 174 14.20 -12.71 -6.57
N ALA A 175 13.30 -12.16 -7.38
CA ALA A 175 12.34 -12.99 -8.10
C ALA A 175 12.98 -13.53 -9.39
N SER A 176 12.79 -14.83 -9.67
CA SER A 176 13.22 -15.37 -10.96
C SER A 176 12.33 -14.83 -12.09
N PRO A 177 12.82 -14.79 -13.35
CA PRO A 177 11.98 -14.48 -14.51
C PRO A 177 10.72 -15.36 -14.60
N ALA A 178 10.80 -16.62 -14.14
CA ALA A 178 9.66 -17.52 -14.06
C ALA A 178 8.60 -17.05 -13.04
N LYS A 179 9.02 -16.52 -11.87
CA LYS A 179 8.10 -15.92 -10.89
C LYS A 179 7.46 -14.65 -11.43
N LEU A 180 8.19 -13.81 -12.16
CA LEU A 180 7.62 -12.65 -12.83
C LEU A 180 6.60 -13.05 -13.90
N ALA A 181 6.90 -14.06 -14.72
CA ALA A 181 5.94 -14.60 -15.70
C ALA A 181 4.69 -15.18 -15.02
N ALA A 182 4.86 -15.90 -13.91
CA ALA A 182 3.74 -16.40 -13.10
C ALA A 182 2.90 -15.25 -12.53
N LEU A 183 3.53 -14.19 -12.01
CA LEU A 183 2.84 -13.00 -11.51
C LEU A 183 1.95 -12.38 -12.60
N LYS A 184 2.51 -12.16 -13.80
CA LYS A 184 1.78 -11.65 -14.96
C LYS A 184 0.58 -12.53 -15.31
N LYS A 185 0.75 -13.86 -15.32
CA LYS A 185 -0.35 -14.81 -15.56
C LYS A 185 -1.42 -14.73 -14.47
N CYS A 186 -1.01 -14.68 -13.20
CA CYS A 186 -1.93 -14.62 -12.05
C CYS A 186 -2.73 -13.30 -11.97
N LEU A 187 -2.22 -12.19 -12.54
CA LEU A 187 -2.97 -10.94 -12.69
C LEU A 187 -4.16 -11.08 -13.64
N ILE A 188 -3.99 -11.84 -14.73
CA ILE A 188 -5.05 -12.13 -15.71
C ILE A 188 -6.01 -13.18 -15.15
N HIS A 189 -5.45 -14.29 -14.64
CA HIS A 189 -6.21 -15.41 -14.12
C HIS A 189 -5.51 -16.10 -12.95
N ASN A 190 -6.22 -16.25 -11.84
CA ASN A 190 -5.76 -16.98 -10.68
C ASN A 190 -6.42 -18.37 -10.65
N PRO A 191 -5.66 -19.47 -10.46
CA PRO A 191 -6.21 -20.82 -10.38
C PRO A 191 -7.17 -21.01 -9.18
N ASP A 192 -7.05 -20.20 -8.13
CA ASP A 192 -8.02 -20.13 -7.03
C ASP A 192 -9.11 -19.09 -7.37
N ALA A 193 -10.32 -19.58 -7.64
CA ALA A 193 -11.46 -18.73 -8.01
C ALA A 193 -11.92 -17.76 -6.92
N THR A 194 -11.46 -17.92 -5.66
CA THR A 194 -11.72 -16.97 -4.58
C THR A 194 -10.82 -15.73 -4.63
N LYS A 195 -9.77 -15.78 -5.46
CA LYS A 195 -8.78 -14.72 -5.62
C LYS A 195 -9.18 -13.70 -6.68
N ARG A 196 -8.70 -12.47 -6.48
CA ARG A 196 -9.00 -11.34 -7.35
C ARG A 196 -7.98 -11.24 -8.48
N THR A 197 -8.47 -10.85 -9.64
CA THR A 197 -7.72 -10.67 -10.90
C THR A 197 -8.24 -9.41 -11.61
N LEU A 198 -7.61 -9.05 -12.73
CA LEU A 198 -8.10 -7.98 -13.61
C LEU A 198 -9.52 -8.24 -14.14
N ARG A 199 -10.02 -9.49 -14.10
CA ARG A 199 -11.40 -9.81 -14.46
C ARG A 199 -12.40 -9.17 -13.50
N GLN A 200 -12.11 -9.17 -12.19
CA GLN A 200 -12.97 -8.52 -11.20
C GLN A 200 -12.93 -7.00 -11.33
N PHE A 201 -11.81 -6.43 -11.76
CA PHE A 201 -11.72 -5.00 -12.11
C PHE A 201 -12.66 -4.65 -13.28
N ALA A 202 -12.60 -5.41 -14.38
CA ALA A 202 -13.49 -5.22 -15.53
C ALA A 202 -14.98 -5.42 -15.18
N LYS A 203 -15.28 -6.35 -14.28
CA LYS A 203 -16.65 -6.55 -13.76
C LYS A 203 -17.19 -5.35 -12.98
N GLY A 204 -16.33 -4.56 -12.34
CA GLY A 204 -16.73 -3.31 -11.69
C GLY A 204 -17.35 -2.33 -12.68
N PHE A 205 -16.73 -2.17 -13.86
CA PHE A 205 -17.27 -1.35 -14.95
C PHE A 205 -18.57 -1.92 -15.52
N TYR A 206 -18.68 -3.24 -15.65
CA TYR A 206 -19.95 -3.88 -16.03
C TYR A 206 -21.07 -3.50 -15.05
N THR A 207 -20.82 -3.65 -13.75
CA THR A 207 -21.81 -3.36 -12.70
C THR A 207 -22.17 -1.87 -12.68
N ALA A 208 -21.19 -0.99 -12.94
CA ALA A 208 -21.42 0.45 -13.05
C ALA A 208 -22.31 0.82 -14.24
N VAL A 209 -22.09 0.21 -15.41
CA VAL A 209 -22.92 0.43 -16.62
C VAL A 209 -24.32 -0.17 -16.45
N GLU A 210 -24.44 -1.31 -15.77
CA GLU A 210 -25.73 -1.94 -15.48
C GLU A 210 -26.56 -1.16 -14.45
N SER A 211 -25.91 -0.40 -13.57
CA SER A 211 -26.59 0.37 -12.54
C SER A 211 -27.47 1.48 -13.10
N ASN A 212 -28.71 1.56 -12.61
CA ASN A 212 -29.63 2.66 -12.89
C ASN A 212 -29.53 3.80 -11.84
N ASN A 213 -28.64 3.67 -10.85
CA ASN A 213 -28.37 4.66 -9.82
C ASN A 213 -26.97 5.26 -10.04
N ALA A 214 -26.89 6.58 -10.18
CA ALA A 214 -25.64 7.30 -10.45
C ALA A 214 -24.62 7.17 -9.30
N THR A 215 -25.08 7.19 -8.06
CA THR A 215 -24.23 6.99 -6.88
C THR A 215 -23.67 5.57 -6.87
N THR A 216 -24.52 4.56 -7.08
CA THR A 216 -24.06 3.16 -7.14
C THR A 216 -23.10 2.92 -8.31
N ALA A 217 -23.35 3.52 -9.48
CA ALA A 217 -22.44 3.44 -10.62
C ALA A 217 -21.06 4.05 -10.29
N LYS A 218 -21.05 5.23 -9.64
CA LYS A 218 -19.84 5.89 -9.14
C LYS A 218 -19.10 5.02 -8.14
N ASP A 219 -19.80 4.44 -7.17
CA ASP A 219 -19.23 3.59 -6.13
C ASP A 219 -18.58 2.34 -6.74
N GLU A 220 -19.20 1.68 -7.72
CA GLU A 220 -18.62 0.51 -8.39
C GLU A 220 -17.36 0.83 -9.20
N MET A 221 -17.33 1.99 -9.87
CA MET A 221 -16.10 2.46 -10.55
C MET A 221 -14.97 2.75 -9.53
N GLN A 222 -15.31 3.32 -8.38
CA GLN A 222 -14.35 3.59 -7.30
C GLN A 222 -13.85 2.28 -6.64
N LYS A 223 -14.75 1.30 -6.43
CA LYS A 223 -14.38 -0.03 -5.91
C LYS A 223 -13.39 -0.73 -6.83
N ALA A 224 -13.55 -0.63 -8.15
CA ALA A 224 -12.60 -1.19 -9.11
C ALA A 224 -11.18 -0.62 -8.90
N GLY A 225 -11.05 0.70 -8.72
CA GLY A 225 -9.77 1.34 -8.40
C GLY A 225 -9.16 0.89 -7.07
N GLY A 226 -9.98 0.59 -6.07
CA GLY A 226 -9.55 0.04 -4.78
C GLY A 226 -9.25 -1.47 -4.81
N LEU A 227 -9.69 -2.19 -5.85
CA LEU A 227 -9.52 -3.63 -6.00
C LEU A 227 -8.14 -4.01 -6.53
N MET A 228 -7.42 -3.10 -7.20
CA MET A 228 -6.14 -3.42 -7.82
C MET A 228 -5.08 -3.87 -6.82
N ALA A 229 -5.04 -3.29 -5.61
CA ALA A 229 -4.12 -3.75 -4.57
C ALA A 229 -4.35 -5.24 -4.25
N ASP A 230 -5.61 -5.66 -4.11
CA ASP A 230 -5.95 -7.06 -3.84
C ASP A 230 -5.57 -7.96 -5.02
N VAL A 231 -5.73 -7.47 -6.26
CA VAL A 231 -5.30 -8.18 -7.47
C VAL A 231 -3.79 -8.43 -7.48
N PHE A 232 -2.97 -7.42 -7.17
CA PHE A 232 -1.51 -7.60 -7.08
C PHE A 232 -1.10 -8.54 -5.95
N MET A 233 -1.77 -8.47 -4.80
CA MET A 233 -1.45 -9.32 -3.66
C MET A 233 -1.82 -10.78 -3.92
N ASP A 234 -3.00 -11.04 -4.47
CA ASP A 234 -3.43 -12.38 -4.83
C ASP A 234 -2.57 -12.96 -5.98
N ALA A 235 -2.14 -12.12 -6.92
CA ALA A 235 -1.21 -12.52 -7.96
C ALA A 235 0.20 -12.83 -7.41
N ALA A 236 0.70 -12.03 -6.47
CA ALA A 236 1.99 -12.26 -5.82
C ALA A 236 2.00 -13.55 -5.00
N ALA A 237 0.93 -13.81 -4.25
CA ALA A 237 0.76 -15.08 -3.53
C ALA A 237 0.70 -16.29 -4.47
N CYS A 238 -0.02 -16.16 -5.59
CA CYS A 238 -0.10 -17.19 -6.64
C CYS A 238 1.26 -17.47 -7.31
N ALA A 239 2.08 -16.44 -7.48
CA ALA A 239 3.38 -16.51 -8.12
C ALA A 239 4.57 -16.77 -7.17
N ASP A 240 4.29 -16.93 -5.86
CA ASP A 240 5.32 -17.03 -4.82
C ASP A 240 6.30 -15.84 -4.85
N VAL A 241 5.78 -14.63 -5.07
CA VAL A 241 6.52 -13.37 -5.00
C VAL A 241 6.25 -12.70 -3.65
N GLU A 242 7.31 -12.33 -2.95
CA GLU A 242 7.20 -11.67 -1.65
C GLU A 242 6.55 -10.28 -1.80
N LEU A 243 5.57 -9.97 -0.93
CA LEU A 243 4.87 -8.68 -0.96
C LEU A 243 5.82 -7.48 -0.76
N GLY A 244 6.92 -7.66 -0.02
CA GLY A 244 7.96 -6.63 0.11
C GLY A 244 8.66 -6.30 -1.21
N LEU A 245 8.83 -7.28 -2.10
CA LEU A 245 9.37 -7.03 -3.45
C LEU A 245 8.37 -6.26 -4.30
N ILE A 246 7.07 -6.56 -4.17
CA ILE A 246 6.02 -5.81 -4.85
C ILE A 246 6.02 -4.35 -4.40
N THR A 247 6.01 -4.05 -3.10
CA THR A 247 6.00 -2.66 -2.61
C THR A 247 7.21 -1.88 -3.11
N ASN A 248 8.40 -2.47 -3.10
CA ASN A 248 9.62 -1.77 -3.51
C ASN A 248 9.69 -1.60 -5.04
N ALA A 249 9.16 -2.56 -5.80
CA ALA A 249 9.05 -2.41 -7.25
C ALA A 249 8.09 -1.27 -7.63
N HIS A 250 7.07 -0.97 -6.81
CA HIS A 250 6.22 0.20 -7.01
C HIS A 250 6.97 1.52 -6.81
N GLU A 251 7.86 1.58 -5.81
CA GLU A 251 8.71 2.76 -5.63
C GLU A 251 9.65 2.95 -6.82
N ALA A 252 10.31 1.87 -7.26
CA ALA A 252 11.19 1.88 -8.42
C ALA A 252 10.47 2.34 -9.70
N ALA A 253 9.23 1.90 -9.91
CA ALA A 253 8.38 2.36 -11.00
C ALA A 253 8.11 3.87 -10.95
N GLY A 254 7.87 4.42 -9.75
CA GLY A 254 7.70 5.86 -9.54
C GLY A 254 8.95 6.67 -9.89
N ASP A 255 10.14 6.12 -9.63
CA ASP A 255 11.40 6.77 -9.96
C ASP A 255 11.71 6.74 -11.45
N ALA A 256 11.47 5.61 -12.10
CA ALA A 256 11.59 5.48 -13.54
C ALA A 256 10.62 6.45 -14.26
N ALA A 257 9.40 6.63 -13.73
CA ALA A 257 8.46 7.66 -14.18
C ALA A 257 8.98 9.10 -13.96
N GLY A 258 9.68 9.34 -12.85
CA GLY A 258 10.35 10.62 -12.58
C GLY A 258 11.47 10.93 -13.56
N ALA A 259 12.28 9.92 -13.90
CA ALA A 259 13.41 10.06 -14.80
C ALA A 259 13.00 10.33 -16.26
N SER A 260 11.80 9.92 -16.67
CA SER A 260 11.28 10.18 -18.02
C SER A 260 10.75 11.61 -18.24
N GLY A 261 10.66 12.42 -17.17
CA GLY A 261 10.09 13.77 -17.22
C GLY A 261 8.56 13.81 -17.26
N ALA A 262 7.89 12.65 -17.33
CA ALA A 262 6.44 12.55 -17.47
C ALA A 262 5.66 13.09 -16.26
N ILE A 263 6.30 13.14 -15.08
CA ILE A 263 5.72 13.65 -13.82
C ILE A 263 6.45 14.91 -13.30
N THR A 264 7.37 15.47 -14.08
CA THR A 264 8.21 16.60 -13.66
C THR A 264 7.57 17.92 -14.07
N LEU A 265 6.97 18.64 -13.12
CA LEU A 265 6.33 19.93 -13.37
C LEU A 265 7.29 20.92 -14.06
N GLY A 266 6.86 21.45 -15.21
CA GLY A 266 7.66 22.34 -16.05
C GLY A 266 8.38 21.65 -17.21
N ASP A 267 8.39 20.31 -17.25
CA ASP A 267 8.86 19.55 -18.42
C ASP A 267 7.81 19.59 -19.55
N PRO A 268 8.20 19.79 -20.83
CA PRO A 268 7.28 19.72 -21.96
C PRO A 268 6.51 18.38 -22.06
N ASN A 269 7.11 17.29 -21.59
CA ASN A 269 6.54 15.95 -21.56
C ASN A 269 5.70 15.68 -20.31
N CYS A 270 5.65 16.63 -19.36
CA CYS A 270 4.87 16.50 -18.14
C CYS A 270 3.38 16.34 -18.45
N ILE A 271 2.75 15.37 -17.80
CA ILE A 271 1.29 15.21 -17.79
C ILE A 271 0.65 16.45 -17.14
N ALA A 272 -0.55 16.83 -17.60
CA ALA A 272 -1.28 17.96 -17.03
C ALA A 272 -1.43 17.87 -15.49
N ALA A 273 -1.33 19.00 -14.79
CA ALA A 273 -1.22 19.03 -13.34
C ALA A 273 -2.45 18.46 -12.59
N ASN A 274 -3.65 18.62 -13.15
CA ASN A 274 -4.87 18.01 -12.64
C ASN A 274 -4.81 16.48 -12.74
N VAL A 275 -4.34 15.96 -13.88
CA VAL A 275 -4.17 14.52 -14.11
C VAL A 275 -3.08 13.94 -13.19
N LEU A 276 -1.96 14.64 -13.01
CA LEU A 276 -0.92 14.25 -12.04
C LEU A 276 -1.43 14.19 -10.60
N THR A 277 -2.29 15.12 -10.20
CA THR A 277 -2.91 15.08 -8.87
C THR A 277 -3.79 13.85 -8.72
N SER A 278 -4.58 13.51 -9.75
CA SER A 278 -5.40 12.29 -9.75
C SER A 278 -4.54 11.01 -9.66
N ILE A 279 -3.41 10.98 -10.38
CA ILE A 279 -2.45 9.88 -10.34
C ILE A 279 -1.83 9.71 -8.94
N ASP A 280 -1.30 10.79 -8.34
CA ASP A 280 -0.67 10.76 -7.01
C ASP A 280 -1.61 10.18 -5.96
N GLN A 281 -2.89 10.56 -6.01
CA GLN A 281 -3.90 10.10 -5.08
C GLN A 281 -4.26 8.62 -5.30
N SER A 282 -4.41 8.22 -6.57
CA SER A 282 -4.69 6.83 -6.94
C SER A 282 -3.58 5.90 -6.47
N MET A 283 -2.32 6.30 -6.67
CA MET A 283 -1.15 5.54 -6.22
C MET A 283 -0.97 5.57 -4.70
N SER A 284 -1.26 6.70 -4.06
CA SER A 284 -1.19 6.80 -2.60
C SER A 284 -2.21 5.90 -1.90
N ALA A 285 -3.45 5.86 -2.40
CA ALA A 285 -4.48 4.95 -1.91
C ALA A 285 -4.11 3.48 -2.13
N PHE A 286 -3.63 3.17 -3.33
CA PHE A 286 -3.19 1.84 -3.72
C PHE A 286 -2.03 1.33 -2.85
N ASN A 287 -0.95 2.10 -2.69
CA ASN A 287 0.22 1.72 -1.90
C ASN A 287 -0.12 1.52 -0.43
N ARG A 288 -0.95 2.42 0.14
CA ARG A 288 -1.43 2.28 1.51
C ARG A 288 -2.14 0.97 1.74
N LYS A 289 -3.03 0.57 0.82
CA LYS A 289 -3.74 -0.70 0.93
C LYS A 289 -2.80 -1.91 0.90
N ILE A 290 -1.79 -1.91 0.02
CA ILE A 290 -0.77 -2.98 0.00
C ILE A 290 -0.01 -3.01 1.33
N GLY A 291 0.45 -1.86 1.83
CA GLY A 291 1.15 -1.76 3.10
C GLY A 291 0.31 -2.29 4.27
N MET A 292 -0.99 -2.02 4.28
CA MET A 292 -1.90 -2.53 5.32
C MET A 292 -2.09 -4.04 5.29
N VAL A 293 -2.26 -4.65 4.12
CA VAL A 293 -2.39 -6.11 4.04
C VAL A 293 -1.05 -6.78 4.34
N LYS A 294 0.07 -6.22 3.86
CA LYS A 294 1.41 -6.67 4.27
C LYS A 294 1.55 -6.64 5.79
N MET A 295 1.15 -5.54 6.43
CA MET A 295 1.13 -5.43 7.89
C MET A 295 0.26 -6.52 8.53
N VAL A 296 -0.97 -6.75 8.04
CA VAL A 296 -1.85 -7.82 8.55
C VAL A 296 -1.19 -9.18 8.45
N THR A 297 -0.70 -9.55 7.28
CA THR A 297 -0.10 -10.86 7.02
C THR A 297 1.16 -11.06 7.88
N GLU A 298 2.09 -10.12 7.87
CA GLU A 298 3.35 -10.27 8.59
C GLU A 298 3.17 -10.29 10.11
N TYR A 299 2.31 -9.42 10.67
CA TYR A 299 2.06 -9.41 12.10
C TYR A 299 1.19 -10.60 12.53
N THR A 300 0.24 -11.05 11.72
CA THR A 300 -0.53 -12.29 12.02
C THR A 300 0.38 -13.49 12.06
N ASN A 301 1.28 -13.64 11.08
CA ASN A 301 2.27 -14.72 11.06
C ASN A 301 3.21 -14.63 12.27
N ALA A 302 3.66 -13.43 12.63
CA ALA A 302 4.51 -13.22 13.80
C ALA A 302 3.79 -13.53 15.12
N LEU A 303 2.55 -13.07 15.30
CA LEU A 303 1.71 -13.38 16.45
C LEU A 303 1.50 -14.89 16.61
N ASN A 304 1.15 -15.58 15.51
CA ASN A 304 0.98 -17.03 15.50
C ASN A 304 2.28 -17.76 15.84
N ALA A 305 3.41 -17.34 15.27
CA ALA A 305 4.72 -17.96 15.52
C ALA A 305 5.15 -17.88 16.99
N LEU A 306 4.71 -16.85 17.72
CA LEU A 306 5.00 -16.68 19.15
C LEU A 306 3.88 -17.18 20.08
N GLY A 307 2.88 -17.87 19.53
CA GLY A 307 1.82 -18.51 20.30
C GLY A 307 0.76 -17.54 20.82
N ALA A 308 0.48 -16.44 20.11
CA ALA A 308 -0.67 -15.60 20.39
C ALA A 308 -1.97 -16.41 20.38
N THR A 309 -2.93 -16.03 21.22
CA THR A 309 -4.24 -16.69 21.22
C THR A 309 -5.04 -16.31 19.98
N GLY A 310 -6.02 -17.14 19.60
CA GLY A 310 -6.92 -16.82 18.49
C GLY A 310 -7.67 -15.49 18.68
N SER A 311 -7.98 -15.11 19.93
CA SER A 311 -8.59 -13.80 20.22
C SER A 311 -7.64 -12.63 19.95
N GLN A 312 -6.36 -12.76 20.31
CA GLN A 312 -5.34 -11.72 20.07
C GLN A 312 -5.10 -11.52 18.57
N VAL A 313 -5.01 -12.62 17.82
CA VAL A 313 -4.85 -12.59 16.36
C VAL A 313 -6.07 -11.94 15.71
N ASN A 314 -7.28 -12.36 16.08
CA ASN A 314 -8.51 -11.78 15.54
C ASN A 314 -8.67 -10.30 15.88
N GLN A 315 -8.27 -9.88 17.10
CA GLN A 315 -8.27 -8.47 17.50
C GLN A 315 -7.36 -7.65 16.59
N PHE A 316 -6.14 -8.11 16.33
CA PHE A 316 -5.21 -7.41 15.45
C PHE A 316 -5.74 -7.32 14.00
N ILE A 317 -6.23 -8.42 13.44
CA ILE A 317 -6.81 -8.47 12.09
C ILE A 317 -8.00 -7.52 11.97
N ALA A 318 -8.90 -7.51 12.96
CA ALA A 318 -10.07 -6.63 12.98
C ALA A 318 -9.67 -5.16 13.03
N ALA A 319 -8.72 -4.79 13.90
CA ALA A 319 -8.21 -3.42 14.01
C ALA A 319 -7.59 -2.93 12.70
N ALA A 320 -6.73 -3.74 12.07
CA ALA A 320 -6.10 -3.40 10.81
C ALA A 320 -7.11 -3.31 9.65
N THR A 321 -8.11 -4.21 9.62
CA THR A 321 -9.20 -4.16 8.63
C THR A 321 -10.04 -2.89 8.79
N ALA A 322 -10.36 -2.50 10.01
CA ALA A 322 -11.11 -1.27 10.29
C ALA A 322 -10.32 -0.03 9.86
N MET A 323 -9.00 -0.01 10.10
CA MET A 323 -8.13 1.06 9.61
C MET A 323 -8.17 1.13 8.07
N ALA A 324 -8.14 -0.01 7.38
CA ALA A 324 -8.14 -0.04 5.90
C ALA A 324 -9.45 0.52 5.35
N GLN A 325 -10.56 0.15 5.96
CA GLN A 325 -11.88 0.69 5.63
C GLN A 325 -11.95 2.20 5.88
N ALA A 326 -11.41 2.69 7.00
CA ALA A 326 -11.36 4.11 7.30
C ALA A 326 -10.52 4.88 6.26
N THR A 327 -9.35 4.36 5.86
CA THR A 327 -8.53 4.98 4.82
C THR A 327 -9.24 5.04 3.47
N ALA A 328 -9.91 3.96 3.06
CA ALA A 328 -10.69 3.92 1.83
C ALA A 328 -11.90 4.88 1.86
N ALA A 329 -12.53 5.06 3.02
CA ALA A 329 -13.62 6.01 3.19
C ALA A 329 -13.15 7.46 3.04
N ILE A 330 -11.97 7.80 3.57
CA ILE A 330 -11.35 9.13 3.39
C ILE A 330 -11.08 9.37 1.90
N ASP A 331 -10.53 8.38 1.21
CA ASP A 331 -10.24 8.46 -0.22
C ASP A 331 -11.52 8.68 -1.04
N ALA A 332 -12.62 8.00 -0.69
CA ALA A 332 -13.92 8.19 -1.32
C ALA A 332 -14.52 9.56 -1.04
N GLN A 333 -14.49 10.01 0.23
CA GLN A 333 -15.05 11.29 0.68
C GLN A 333 -14.39 12.48 -0.04
N TYR A 334 -13.08 12.44 -0.24
CA TYR A 334 -12.32 13.50 -0.91
C TYR A 334 -11.99 13.17 -2.37
N GLY A 335 -12.62 12.13 -2.95
CA GLY A 335 -12.34 11.68 -4.31
C GLY A 335 -12.44 12.78 -5.36
N GLU A 336 -13.42 13.68 -5.23
CA GLU A 336 -13.57 14.83 -6.15
C GLU A 336 -12.47 15.89 -5.97
N TYR A 337 -12.03 16.12 -4.73
CA TYR A 337 -10.86 16.97 -4.47
C TYR A 337 -9.60 16.38 -5.09
N PHE A 338 -9.46 15.06 -5.04
CA PHE A 338 -8.32 14.35 -5.62
C PHE A 338 -8.35 14.30 -7.15
N MET A 339 -9.53 14.28 -7.76
CA MET A 339 -9.69 14.33 -9.22
C MET A 339 -9.50 15.74 -9.78
N ASN A 340 -10.09 16.75 -9.14
CA ASN A 340 -10.01 18.14 -9.57
C ASN A 340 -10.03 19.09 -8.36
N PRO A 341 -8.87 19.38 -7.76
CA PRO A 341 -8.79 20.21 -6.57
C PRO A 341 -9.39 21.60 -6.78
N ALA A 342 -9.24 22.17 -7.97
CA ALA A 342 -9.74 23.50 -8.29
C ALA A 342 -11.27 23.53 -8.35
N ALA A 343 -11.88 22.60 -9.08
CA ALA A 343 -13.34 22.49 -9.14
C ALA A 343 -13.94 22.14 -7.77
N TYR A 344 -13.29 21.26 -7.01
CA TYR A 344 -13.74 20.92 -5.67
C TYR A 344 -13.69 22.11 -4.71
N ILE A 345 -12.58 22.86 -4.68
CA ILE A 345 -12.45 24.08 -3.86
C ILE A 345 -13.52 25.10 -4.28
N GLN A 346 -13.76 25.25 -5.58
CA GLN A 346 -14.80 26.15 -6.08
C GLN A 346 -16.20 25.71 -5.63
N ALA A 347 -16.49 24.41 -5.67
CA ALA A 347 -17.80 23.86 -5.32
C ALA A 347 -18.06 23.81 -3.80
N ASN A 348 -17.03 23.58 -2.99
CA ASN A 348 -17.15 23.35 -1.55
C ASN A 348 -16.67 24.53 -0.69
N GLY A 349 -16.05 25.55 -1.30
CA GLY A 349 -15.42 26.67 -0.60
C GLY A 349 -14.12 26.28 0.11
N GLY A 350 -13.41 27.28 0.64
CA GLY A 350 -12.17 27.09 1.40
C GLY A 350 -10.88 27.20 0.57
N ASP A 351 -9.79 26.65 1.10
CA ASP A 351 -8.48 26.60 0.43
C ASP A 351 -7.84 25.20 0.54
N ALA A 352 -6.82 24.96 -0.27
CA ALA A 352 -6.11 23.69 -0.31
C ALA A 352 -5.44 23.33 1.04
N THR A 353 -5.07 24.32 1.85
CA THR A 353 -4.43 24.07 3.15
C THR A 353 -5.44 23.50 4.15
N THR A 354 -6.64 24.08 4.18
CA THR A 354 -7.73 23.70 5.07
C THR A 354 -8.23 22.30 4.75
N ILE A 355 -8.45 22.01 3.47
CA ILE A 355 -8.87 20.67 3.02
C ILE A 355 -7.80 19.63 3.38
N ARG A 356 -6.52 19.95 3.15
CA ARG A 356 -5.42 19.07 3.52
C ARG A 356 -5.35 18.79 5.02
N GLN A 357 -5.52 19.83 5.85
CA GLN A 357 -5.54 19.65 7.31
C GLN A 357 -6.71 18.75 7.74
N ALA A 358 -7.88 18.86 7.10
CA ALA A 358 -9.01 17.98 7.35
C ALA A 358 -8.69 16.52 6.99
N ILE A 359 -8.08 16.30 5.82
CA ILE A 359 -7.63 14.97 5.38
C ILE A 359 -6.59 14.38 6.34
N ASP A 360 -5.55 15.16 6.69
CA ASP A 360 -4.50 14.74 7.63
C ASP A 360 -5.10 14.40 9.01
N ALA A 361 -6.08 15.16 9.49
CA ALA A 361 -6.80 14.89 10.74
C ALA A 361 -7.54 13.55 10.68
N LEU A 362 -8.24 13.25 9.58
CA LEU A 362 -8.95 11.98 9.41
C LEU A 362 -8.02 10.77 9.39
N TYR A 363 -6.87 10.86 8.70
CA TYR A 363 -5.87 9.78 8.74
C TYR A 363 -5.28 9.60 10.14
N ASN A 364 -5.01 10.69 10.86
CA ASN A 364 -4.56 10.62 12.25
C ASN A 364 -5.61 9.97 13.16
N THR A 365 -6.90 10.25 12.95
CA THR A 365 -8.01 9.59 13.66
C THR A 365 -8.07 8.10 13.34
N ALA A 366 -7.93 7.71 12.07
CA ALA A 366 -7.90 6.29 11.68
C ALA A 366 -6.73 5.55 12.35
N TRP A 367 -5.55 6.18 12.40
CA TRP A 367 -4.37 5.63 13.06
C TRP A 367 -4.53 5.53 14.60
N SER A 368 -5.05 6.59 15.23
CA SER A 368 -5.33 6.56 16.67
C SER A 368 -6.35 5.47 17.02
N THR A 369 -7.37 5.28 16.18
CA THR A 369 -8.38 4.22 16.38
C THR A 369 -7.75 2.83 16.27
N PHE A 370 -6.86 2.63 15.30
CA PHE A 370 -6.09 1.40 15.17
C PHE A 370 -5.26 1.11 16.44
N GLN A 371 -4.50 2.10 16.93
CA GLN A 371 -3.68 1.93 18.14
C GLN A 371 -4.52 1.54 19.36
N THR A 372 -5.68 2.18 19.55
CA THR A 372 -6.61 1.83 20.64
C THR A 372 -7.19 0.43 20.44
N ALA A 373 -7.54 0.06 19.21
CA ALA A 373 -8.15 -1.23 18.91
C ALA A 373 -7.19 -2.42 19.10
N ILE A 374 -5.88 -2.22 18.97
CA ILE A 374 -4.87 -3.26 19.25
C ILE A 374 -4.44 -3.31 20.72
N ALA A 375 -4.96 -2.44 21.59
CA ALA A 375 -4.65 -2.45 23.02
C ALA A 375 -5.16 -3.74 23.67
N SER A 376 -4.30 -4.42 24.42
CA SER A 376 -4.68 -5.66 25.11
C SER A 376 -5.76 -5.38 26.16
N SER A 377 -6.60 -6.37 26.46
CA SER A 377 -7.59 -6.25 27.53
C SER A 377 -6.94 -6.14 28.92
N ASN A 378 -7.67 -5.60 29.90
CA ASN A 378 -7.20 -5.57 31.29
C ASN A 378 -6.92 -6.98 31.83
N GLY A 379 -7.70 -7.98 31.39
CA GLY A 379 -7.50 -9.38 31.76
C GLY A 379 -6.17 -9.93 31.24
N GLU A 380 -5.81 -9.63 29.99
CA GLU A 380 -4.52 -10.03 29.39
C GLU A 380 -3.34 -9.35 30.07
N ILE A 381 -3.46 -8.05 30.41
CA ILE A 381 -2.42 -7.34 31.16
C ILE A 381 -2.26 -7.96 32.56
N ALA A 382 -3.35 -8.28 33.25
CA ALA A 382 -3.30 -8.93 34.55
C ALA A 382 -2.67 -10.33 34.46
N ALA A 383 -3.02 -11.12 33.45
CA ALA A 383 -2.44 -12.44 33.21
C ALA A 383 -0.93 -12.35 32.94
N MET A 384 -0.51 -11.43 32.06
CA MET A 384 0.91 -11.18 31.77
C MET A 384 1.67 -10.80 33.06
N LYS A 385 1.14 -9.88 33.87
CA LYS A 385 1.74 -9.51 35.17
C LYS A 385 1.90 -10.72 36.09
N ALA A 386 0.85 -11.56 36.20
CA ALA A 386 0.88 -12.76 37.01
C ALA A 386 1.95 -13.75 36.52
N THR A 387 2.09 -13.95 35.20
CA THR A 387 3.15 -14.78 34.62
C THR A 387 4.55 -14.26 34.96
N ILE A 388 4.79 -12.95 34.87
CA ILE A 388 6.09 -12.37 35.24
C ILE A 388 6.38 -12.59 36.73
N MET A 389 5.40 -12.36 37.61
CA MET A 389 5.55 -12.55 39.05
C MET A 389 5.77 -14.03 39.44
N ALA A 390 5.21 -14.97 38.67
CA ALA A 390 5.45 -16.40 38.86
C ALA A 390 6.88 -16.78 38.46
N VAL A 391 7.42 -16.20 37.38
CA VAL A 391 8.80 -16.44 36.93
C VAL A 391 9.83 -15.78 37.86
N PHE A 392 9.49 -14.62 38.44
CA PHE A 392 10.36 -13.88 39.35
C PHE A 392 9.66 -13.67 40.71
N PRO A 393 9.67 -14.66 41.60
CA PRO A 393 9.04 -14.54 42.92
C PRO A 393 9.60 -13.36 43.71
N GLY A 394 8.72 -12.56 44.30
CA GLY A 394 9.09 -11.44 45.16
C GLY A 394 9.30 -10.09 44.46
N ILE A 395 9.12 -10.01 43.13
CA ILE A 395 9.10 -8.70 42.45
C ILE A 395 7.77 -7.98 42.69
N THR A 396 7.84 -6.65 42.75
CA THR A 396 6.67 -5.76 42.68
C THR A 396 6.74 -4.98 41.37
N LEU A 397 5.76 -5.20 40.49
CA LEU A 397 5.65 -4.42 39.26
C LEU A 397 5.01 -3.06 39.54
N PRO A 398 5.43 -1.98 38.84
CA PRO A 398 4.76 -0.69 38.90
C PRO A 398 3.26 -0.81 38.60
N GLN A 399 2.45 0.05 39.21
CA GLN A 399 0.99 0.03 39.03
C GLN A 399 0.60 0.19 37.55
N ASP A 400 1.32 1.06 36.84
CA ASP A 400 1.19 1.38 35.43
C ASP A 400 1.96 0.42 34.50
N PHE A 401 2.63 -0.62 35.01
CA PHE A 401 3.23 -1.64 34.16
C PHE A 401 2.18 -2.23 33.21
N GLY A 402 2.50 -2.43 31.94
CA GLY A 402 1.51 -2.84 30.95
C GLY A 402 0.67 -1.68 30.37
N LYS A 403 1.03 -0.42 30.63
CA LYS A 403 0.40 0.78 30.05
C LYS A 403 1.38 1.59 29.21
N PHE A 404 0.87 2.26 28.19
CA PHE A 404 1.56 3.34 27.47
C PHE A 404 0.67 4.60 27.49
N TYR A 405 1.27 5.77 27.32
CA TYR A 405 0.53 7.03 27.19
C TYR A 405 0.46 7.40 25.72
N ASP A 406 -0.75 7.64 25.22
CA ASP A 406 -0.92 8.13 23.86
C ASP A 406 -0.52 9.61 23.72
N MET A 407 -0.63 10.16 22.51
CA MET A 407 -0.28 11.56 22.24
C MET A 407 -1.15 12.57 22.98
N SER A 408 -2.32 12.16 23.51
CA SER A 408 -3.18 12.99 24.35
C SER A 408 -2.82 12.92 25.84
N GLY A 409 -1.86 12.06 26.21
CA GLY A 409 -1.52 11.77 27.60
C GLY A 409 -2.51 10.81 28.27
N THR A 410 -3.34 10.10 27.51
CA THR A 410 -4.28 9.11 28.06
C THR A 410 -3.59 7.75 28.20
N PRO A 411 -3.69 7.08 29.37
CA PRO A 411 -3.08 5.77 29.58
C PRO A 411 -3.89 4.67 28.88
N ASN A 412 -3.25 3.96 27.97
CA ASN A 412 -3.79 2.80 27.25
C ASN A 412 -3.04 1.52 27.63
N ASN A 413 -3.69 0.35 27.51
CA ASN A 413 -2.99 -0.93 27.69
C ASN A 413 -1.97 -1.16 26.59
N TRP A 414 -0.87 -1.84 26.90
CA TRP A 414 0.08 -2.28 25.90
C TRP A 414 -0.60 -3.04 24.76
N PRO A 415 -0.12 -2.85 23.51
CA PRO A 415 -0.71 -3.51 22.36
C PRO A 415 -0.49 -5.02 22.41
N VAL A 416 -1.35 -5.80 21.76
CA VAL A 416 -1.32 -7.29 21.77
C VAL A 416 0.05 -7.86 21.41
N GLN A 417 0.78 -7.20 20.50
CA GLN A 417 2.13 -7.56 20.09
C GLN A 417 3.10 -7.59 21.28
N GLN A 418 3.06 -6.55 22.12
CA GLN A 418 3.96 -6.43 23.26
C GLN A 418 3.61 -7.43 24.37
N VAL A 419 2.33 -7.70 24.59
CA VAL A 419 1.88 -8.72 25.56
C VAL A 419 2.29 -10.13 25.11
N VAL A 420 2.08 -10.47 23.84
CA VAL A 420 2.50 -11.76 23.26
C VAL A 420 4.02 -11.93 23.38
N MET A 421 4.79 -10.89 23.05
CA MET A 421 6.25 -10.88 23.18
C MET A 421 6.73 -11.19 24.60
N VAL A 422 6.16 -10.50 25.59
CA VAL A 422 6.54 -10.70 27.00
C VAL A 422 6.13 -12.09 27.47
N ASN A 423 4.93 -12.57 27.11
CA ASN A 423 4.47 -13.92 27.46
C ASN A 423 5.36 -15.00 26.84
N TRP A 424 5.77 -14.85 25.59
CA TRP A 424 6.70 -15.77 24.94
C TRP A 424 8.05 -15.82 25.67
N LEU A 425 8.62 -14.65 26.01
CA LEU A 425 9.86 -14.55 26.78
C LEU A 425 9.74 -15.22 28.16
N MET A 426 8.62 -15.01 28.86
CA MET A 426 8.35 -15.67 30.12
C MET A 426 8.18 -17.18 29.96
N GLY A 427 7.56 -17.63 28.87
CA GLY A 427 7.43 -19.04 28.51
C GLY A 427 8.79 -19.74 28.36
N LEU A 428 9.76 -19.09 27.70
CA LEU A 428 11.13 -19.60 27.65
C LEU A 428 11.70 -19.82 29.05
N LYS A 429 11.52 -18.83 29.94
CA LYS A 429 12.04 -18.89 31.31
C LYS A 429 11.37 -19.97 32.16
N MET A 430 10.05 -20.10 32.09
CA MET A 430 9.30 -21.13 32.81
C MET A 430 9.76 -22.54 32.41
N ASN A 431 10.14 -22.74 31.15
CA ASN A 431 10.60 -24.03 30.64
C ASN A 431 12.11 -24.28 30.88
N GLY A 432 12.79 -23.44 31.67
CA GLY A 432 14.24 -23.54 31.92
C GLY A 432 15.11 -23.10 30.75
N GLY A 433 14.53 -22.40 29.78
CA GLY A 433 15.22 -21.81 28.64
C GLY A 433 15.96 -20.52 28.97
N SER A 434 16.58 -19.95 27.94
CA SER A 434 17.42 -18.75 28.02
C SER A 434 17.08 -17.76 26.93
N PHE A 435 17.39 -16.50 27.19
CA PHE A 435 17.33 -15.43 26.20
C PHE A 435 18.51 -14.50 26.48
N SER A 436 19.31 -14.24 25.45
CA SER A 436 20.48 -13.37 25.50
C SER A 436 20.58 -12.59 24.20
N TYR A 437 21.15 -11.39 24.29
CA TYR A 437 21.30 -10.50 23.15
C TYR A 437 22.60 -9.72 23.27
N THR A 438 23.37 -9.72 22.18
CA THR A 438 24.54 -8.87 22.03
C THR A 438 24.11 -7.57 21.36
N ARG A 439 24.34 -6.43 22.03
CA ARG A 439 23.90 -5.11 21.54
C ARG A 439 24.46 -4.81 20.16
N ALA A 440 23.63 -4.24 19.29
CA ALA A 440 24.06 -3.75 17.99
C ALA A 440 24.95 -2.50 18.15
N THR A 441 25.83 -2.28 17.17
CA THR A 441 26.77 -1.15 17.17
C THR A 441 26.30 0.05 16.36
N THR A 442 25.11 -0.04 15.75
CA THR A 442 24.56 1.03 14.91
C THR A 442 24.52 2.37 15.65
N PRO A 443 25.02 3.46 15.06
CA PRO A 443 25.01 4.76 15.72
C PRO A 443 23.59 5.20 16.09
N ILE A 444 23.45 5.90 17.23
CA ILE A 444 22.16 6.50 17.61
C ILE A 444 21.91 7.69 16.68
N PRO A 445 20.80 7.72 15.90
CA PRO A 445 20.52 8.81 14.97
C PRO A 445 20.32 10.12 15.72
N THR A 446 20.70 11.25 15.09
CA THR A 446 20.71 12.58 15.71
C THR A 446 19.37 12.94 16.35
N MET A 447 18.25 12.59 15.72
CA MET A 447 16.91 12.80 16.29
C MET A 447 16.79 12.20 17.70
N MET A 448 17.28 10.98 17.91
CA MET A 448 17.15 10.25 19.18
C MET A 448 18.13 10.71 20.25
N GLN A 449 19.25 11.32 19.87
CA GLN A 449 20.29 11.76 20.82
C GLN A 449 19.78 12.76 21.86
N ASN A 450 18.64 13.42 21.62
CA ASN A 450 18.01 14.35 22.56
C ASN A 450 17.37 13.68 23.78
N TRP A 451 17.01 12.39 23.70
CA TRP A 451 16.38 11.64 24.79
C TRP A 451 17.02 10.28 25.06
N MET A 452 17.94 9.83 24.20
CA MET A 452 18.75 8.63 24.38
C MET A 452 20.16 9.00 24.86
N GLY A 453 20.32 9.01 26.17
CA GLY A 453 21.57 9.35 26.83
C GLY A 453 21.40 9.44 28.33
N VAL A 454 22.42 9.97 28.99
CA VAL A 454 22.45 10.13 30.44
C VAL A 454 22.95 11.53 30.76
N CYS A 455 22.26 12.19 31.69
CA CYS A 455 22.67 13.47 32.22
C CYS A 455 23.66 13.29 33.38
N SER A 456 24.64 14.18 33.49
CA SER A 456 25.53 14.23 34.67
C SER A 456 24.77 14.52 35.98
N ASN A 457 23.58 15.14 35.89
CA ASN A 457 22.62 15.21 36.98
C ASN A 457 21.47 14.20 36.72
N PRO A 458 21.33 13.14 37.53
CA PRO A 458 20.37 12.06 37.30
C PRO A 458 18.90 12.47 37.48
N GLN A 459 18.61 13.70 37.94
CA GLN A 459 17.25 14.23 38.02
C GLN A 459 16.64 14.53 36.65
N TYR A 460 17.46 14.69 35.61
CA TYR A 460 17.01 15.03 34.26
C TYR A 460 17.15 13.84 33.32
N TRP A 461 16.12 13.61 32.51
CA TRP A 461 15.98 12.43 31.65
C TRP A 461 15.97 12.76 30.15
N ASP A 462 16.11 14.04 29.80
CA ASP A 462 16.30 14.53 28.43
C ASP A 462 17.44 15.55 28.37
N LYS A 463 18.00 15.72 27.16
CA LYS A 463 19.13 16.60 26.89
C LYS A 463 18.83 18.06 27.22
N ILE A 464 17.64 18.55 26.87
CA ILE A 464 17.29 19.97 26.99
C ILE A 464 17.20 20.34 28.46
N THR A 465 16.45 19.59 29.26
CA THR A 465 16.34 19.84 30.70
C THR A 465 17.69 19.65 31.40
N CYS A 466 18.48 18.64 31.00
CA CYS A 466 19.83 18.43 31.52
C CYS A 466 20.72 19.67 31.31
N GLN A 467 20.84 20.14 30.07
CA GLN A 467 21.73 21.24 29.71
C GLN A 467 21.25 22.58 30.27
N ASN A 468 19.94 22.84 30.27
CA ASN A 468 19.36 24.06 30.84
C ASN A 468 19.59 24.18 32.35
N ASN A 469 19.80 23.06 33.04
CA ASN A 469 20.09 23.02 34.47
C ASN A 469 21.58 22.75 34.77
N GLY A 470 22.48 23.09 33.82
CA GLY A 470 23.94 23.03 34.01
C GLY A 470 24.54 21.61 33.97
N GLY A 471 23.75 20.60 33.59
CA GLY A 471 24.21 19.23 33.40
C GLY A 471 24.89 19.02 32.05
N THR A 472 25.74 17.99 31.98
CA THR A 472 26.34 17.49 30.73
C THR A 472 25.57 16.27 30.24
N TRP A 473 25.07 16.31 29.02
CA TRP A 473 24.38 15.18 28.39
C TRP A 473 25.36 14.33 27.58
N THR A 474 25.38 13.02 27.83
CA THR A 474 26.14 12.05 27.04
C THR A 474 25.19 11.10 26.32
N SER A 475 25.14 11.17 24.99
CA SER A 475 24.32 10.25 24.19
C SER A 475 24.88 8.83 24.28
N GLN A 476 24.05 7.89 24.73
CA GLN A 476 24.42 6.49 24.87
C GLN A 476 23.17 5.60 24.96
N ARG A 477 23.35 4.32 24.65
CA ARG A 477 22.35 3.27 24.88
C ARG A 477 22.10 3.09 26.37
N ARG A 478 20.90 2.64 26.74
CA ARG A 478 20.59 2.36 28.15
C ARG A 478 21.20 1.03 28.57
N THR A 479 21.78 1.04 29.77
CA THR A 479 22.14 -0.19 30.50
C THR A 479 20.95 -0.57 31.38
N TYR A 480 20.24 -1.62 30.99
CA TYR A 480 19.08 -2.09 31.74
C TYR A 480 19.51 -2.94 32.94
N THR A 481 18.99 -2.61 34.11
CA THR A 481 19.19 -3.38 35.35
C THR A 481 17.82 -3.78 35.89
N THR A 482 17.37 -4.97 35.52
CA THR A 482 16.16 -5.61 36.06
C THR A 482 16.53 -6.91 36.77
N PRO A 483 15.60 -7.54 37.54
CA PRO A 483 15.84 -8.83 38.19
C PRO A 483 16.19 -9.99 37.23
N SER A 484 16.12 -9.78 35.90
CA SER A 484 16.35 -10.81 34.89
C SER A 484 17.29 -10.34 33.79
N ALA A 485 18.42 -11.03 33.62
CA ALA A 485 19.33 -10.80 32.49
C ALA A 485 18.63 -11.00 31.13
N ALA A 486 17.66 -11.91 31.05
CA ALA A 486 16.87 -12.11 29.84
C ALA A 486 15.95 -10.91 29.54
N PHE A 487 15.39 -10.29 30.58
CA PHE A 487 14.56 -9.09 30.40
C PHE A 487 15.44 -7.87 30.04
N ASN A 488 16.65 -7.76 30.61
CA ASN A 488 17.64 -6.76 30.20
C ASN A 488 18.02 -6.93 28.71
N ALA A 489 18.26 -8.17 28.27
CA ALA A 489 18.54 -8.50 26.88
C ALA A 489 17.35 -8.16 25.97
N TYR A 490 16.11 -8.46 26.38
CA TYR A 490 14.90 -8.10 25.64
C TYR A 490 14.74 -6.58 25.49
N LEU A 491 14.93 -5.80 26.56
CA LEU A 491 14.86 -4.34 26.50
C LEU A 491 15.98 -3.76 25.62
N GLY A 492 17.19 -4.33 25.69
CA GLY A 492 18.29 -3.97 24.81
C GLY A 492 18.00 -4.27 23.33
N LEU A 493 17.36 -5.41 23.04
CA LEU A 493 16.93 -5.78 21.70
C LEU A 493 15.87 -4.80 21.18
N GLN A 494 14.86 -4.49 21.99
CA GLN A 494 13.82 -3.52 21.63
C GLN A 494 14.42 -2.14 21.34
N GLU A 495 15.35 -1.66 22.17
CA GLU A 495 16.04 -0.38 21.98
C GLU A 495 16.81 -0.35 20.64
N ASP A 496 17.53 -1.42 20.31
CA ASP A 496 18.31 -1.48 19.06
C ASP A 496 17.42 -1.61 17.81
N VAL A 497 16.28 -2.32 17.89
CA VAL A 497 15.27 -2.35 16.81
C VAL A 497 14.71 -0.95 16.57
N SER A 498 14.39 -0.20 17.63
CA SER A 498 13.95 1.20 17.52
C SER A 498 15.02 2.12 16.94
N ILE A 499 16.31 1.92 17.29
CA ILE A 499 17.42 2.66 16.70
C ILE A 499 17.52 2.36 15.19
N ALA A 500 17.41 1.11 14.77
CA ALA A 500 17.44 0.72 13.36
C ALA A 500 16.29 1.39 12.58
N GLU A 501 15.08 1.35 13.13
CA GLU A 501 13.89 1.98 12.53
C GLU A 501 14.06 3.49 12.42
N MET A 502 14.50 4.18 13.47
CA MET A 502 14.74 5.64 13.42
C MET A 502 15.92 6.03 12.52
N THR A 503 16.91 5.16 12.38
CA THR A 503 18.02 5.37 11.44
C THR A 503 17.53 5.37 10.01
N LYS A 504 16.62 4.45 9.64
CA LYS A 504 15.91 4.49 8.34
C LYS A 504 15.26 5.86 8.13
N PHE A 505 14.57 6.40 9.14
CA PHE A 505 13.88 7.69 9.05
C PHE A 505 14.78 8.92 9.13
N SER A 506 16.06 8.78 9.48
CA SER A 506 16.97 9.92 9.60
C SER A 506 17.28 10.62 8.27
N ILE A 507 17.04 9.97 7.13
CA ILE A 507 17.23 10.61 5.81
C ILE A 507 16.27 11.79 5.56
N TRP A 508 15.20 11.89 6.35
CA TRP A 508 14.24 13.00 6.32
C TRP A 508 14.57 14.14 7.30
N ASP A 509 15.62 14.01 8.13
CA ASP A 509 15.97 15.02 9.16
C ASP A 509 16.60 16.29 8.58
N ASN A 510 17.15 16.23 7.37
CA ASN A 510 17.83 17.36 6.73
C ASN A 510 16.88 18.42 6.16
N GLY A 511 15.56 18.25 6.31
CA GLY A 511 14.53 19.18 5.82
C GLY A 511 14.30 19.15 4.30
N ASN A 512 15.07 18.34 3.57
CA ASN A 512 14.88 18.08 2.15
C ASN A 512 14.13 16.76 1.96
N GLN A 513 13.38 16.65 0.86
CA GLN A 513 12.82 15.36 0.47
C GLN A 513 13.97 14.45 0.01
N PRO A 514 14.17 13.27 0.63
CA PRO A 514 15.22 12.35 0.19
C PRO A 514 14.96 11.87 -1.23
N THR A 515 16.03 11.75 -2.01
CA THR A 515 16.02 11.11 -3.33
C THR A 515 15.66 9.63 -3.18
N SER A 516 15.25 8.99 -4.26
CA SER A 516 14.88 7.58 -4.15
C SER A 516 16.05 6.64 -3.89
N ASN A 517 17.21 6.90 -4.49
CA ASN A 517 18.42 6.15 -4.18
C ASN A 517 18.76 6.22 -2.68
N GLN A 518 18.48 7.35 -2.02
CA GLN A 518 18.64 7.48 -0.57
C GLN A 518 17.59 6.67 0.20
N ARG A 519 16.32 6.67 -0.23
CA ARG A 519 15.27 5.84 0.38
C ARG A 519 15.56 4.35 0.23
N MET A 520 15.96 3.91 -0.96
CA MET A 520 16.35 2.52 -1.25
C MET A 520 17.56 2.08 -0.43
N ALA A 521 18.62 2.89 -0.38
CA ALA A 521 19.80 2.58 0.42
C ALA A 521 19.47 2.51 1.91
N ALA A 522 18.59 3.39 2.40
CA ALA A 522 18.11 3.35 3.78
C ALA A 522 17.28 2.10 4.08
N GLU A 523 16.40 1.67 3.16
CA GLU A 523 15.61 0.44 3.31
C GLU A 523 16.50 -0.81 3.31
N GLN A 524 17.45 -0.91 2.38
CA GLN A 524 18.40 -2.02 2.34
C GLN A 524 19.27 -2.07 3.59
N ALA A 525 19.77 -0.91 4.04
CA ALA A 525 20.54 -0.81 5.27
C ALA A 525 19.70 -1.22 6.50
N PHE A 526 18.42 -0.82 6.54
CA PHE A 526 17.50 -1.20 7.59
C PHE A 526 17.26 -2.72 7.62
N MET A 527 17.00 -3.34 6.47
CA MET A 527 16.81 -4.79 6.39
C MET A 527 18.07 -5.58 6.77
N ALA A 528 19.24 -5.12 6.34
CA ALA A 528 20.52 -5.70 6.75
C ALA A 528 20.75 -5.57 8.26
N GLU A 529 20.41 -4.41 8.83
CA GLU A 529 20.53 -4.18 10.26
C GLU A 529 19.56 -5.04 11.07
N LEU A 530 18.30 -5.19 10.66
CA LEU A 530 17.35 -6.10 11.31
C LEU A 530 17.84 -7.56 11.23
N ALA A 531 18.47 -7.97 10.13
CA ALA A 531 19.06 -9.28 9.99
C ALA A 531 20.25 -9.47 10.96
N ALA A 532 21.10 -8.46 11.12
CA ALA A 532 22.20 -8.46 12.08
C ALA A 532 21.69 -8.52 13.53
N ILE A 533 20.72 -7.67 13.88
CA ILE A 533 20.04 -7.68 15.19
C ILE A 533 19.45 -9.07 15.48
N LYS A 534 18.77 -9.68 14.52
CA LYS A 534 18.22 -11.03 14.64
C LYS A 534 19.30 -12.09 14.89
N ALA A 535 20.44 -11.98 14.22
CA ALA A 535 21.57 -12.89 14.41
C ALA A 535 22.22 -12.76 15.80
N ASN A 536 22.16 -11.56 16.38
CA ASN A 536 22.80 -11.23 17.66
C ASN A 536 22.05 -11.71 18.91
N PHE A 537 20.81 -12.22 18.77
CA PHE A 537 20.10 -12.81 19.91
C PHE A 537 19.98 -14.34 19.81
N VAL A 538 20.14 -14.96 20.98
CA VAL A 538 20.05 -16.40 21.17
C VAL A 538 18.96 -16.69 22.19
N ALA A 539 18.05 -17.59 21.82
CA ALA A 539 16.95 -18.02 22.66
C ALA A 539 16.87 -19.55 22.66
N THR A 540 16.74 -20.15 23.85
CA THR A 540 16.48 -21.58 24.02
C THR A 540 15.12 -21.77 24.70
N LYS A 541 14.35 -22.76 24.23
CA LYS A 541 12.97 -23.04 24.67
C LYS A 541 12.91 -23.92 25.90
N SER A 542 13.97 -24.66 26.20
CA SER A 542 14.02 -25.56 27.34
C SER A 542 15.45 -25.70 27.87
N ALA A 543 15.58 -26.25 29.08
CA ALA A 543 16.87 -26.63 29.67
C ALA A 543 17.65 -27.64 28.80
N GLY A 544 16.95 -28.42 27.97
CA GLY A 544 17.53 -29.39 27.02
C GLY A 544 18.11 -28.79 25.73
N GLY A 545 18.09 -27.46 25.56
CA GLY A 545 18.82 -26.78 24.49
C GLY A 545 18.10 -26.61 23.15
N SER A 546 16.80 -26.93 23.05
CA SER A 546 16.03 -26.65 21.83
C SER A 546 16.03 -25.15 21.53
N SER A 547 16.64 -24.75 20.42
CA SER A 547 16.71 -23.33 20.03
C SER A 547 15.37 -22.81 19.54
N ALA A 548 15.12 -21.51 19.74
CA ALA A 548 14.03 -20.83 19.04
C ALA A 548 14.23 -20.96 17.52
N SER A 549 13.15 -21.28 16.82
CA SER A 549 13.13 -21.42 15.37
C SER A 549 13.44 -20.08 14.67
N SER A 550 13.85 -20.15 13.40
CA SER A 550 14.03 -18.93 12.60
C SER A 550 12.73 -18.12 12.48
N ALA A 551 11.58 -18.79 12.43
CA ALA A 551 10.28 -18.12 12.37
C ALA A 551 9.98 -17.36 13.67
N GLU A 552 10.20 -17.98 14.84
CA GLU A 552 10.09 -17.30 16.14
C GLU A 552 11.06 -16.12 16.21
N LYS A 553 12.31 -16.28 15.74
CA LYS A 553 13.27 -15.18 15.79
C LYS A 553 12.86 -13.99 14.91
N SER A 554 12.38 -14.25 13.70
CA SER A 554 11.85 -13.21 12.82
C SER A 554 10.61 -12.55 13.41
N ALA A 555 9.73 -13.33 14.04
CA ALA A 555 8.54 -12.82 14.71
C ALA A 555 8.87 -11.89 15.87
N VAL A 556 9.89 -12.22 16.68
CA VAL A 556 10.38 -11.37 17.78
C VAL A 556 10.76 -9.97 17.28
N VAL A 557 11.60 -9.89 16.24
CA VAL A 557 12.02 -8.61 15.66
C VAL A 557 10.81 -7.88 15.06
N LYS A 558 9.93 -8.60 14.36
CA LYS A 558 8.75 -8.00 13.71
C LYS A 558 7.77 -7.38 14.70
N LEU A 559 7.46 -8.05 15.81
CA LEU A 559 6.54 -7.54 16.82
C LEU A 559 7.11 -6.35 17.61
N MET A 560 8.42 -6.11 17.55
CA MET A 560 9.08 -4.94 18.14
C MET A 560 9.05 -3.70 17.23
N LEU A 561 8.81 -3.88 15.92
CA LEU A 561 8.64 -2.77 15.00
C LEU A 561 7.28 -2.10 15.20
N GLN A 562 7.21 -0.79 14.97
CA GLN A 562 5.91 -0.14 14.87
C GLN A 562 5.17 -0.73 13.65
N PRO A 563 3.89 -1.09 13.78
CA PRO A 563 3.10 -1.46 12.62
C PRO A 563 3.10 -0.29 11.63
N GLN A 564 3.52 -0.53 10.39
CA GLN A 564 3.54 0.51 9.37
C GLN A 564 2.70 0.05 8.18
N ALA A 565 1.79 0.93 7.77
CA ALA A 565 0.90 0.76 6.63
C ALA A 565 1.41 1.48 5.36
N ASN A 566 2.54 2.19 5.45
CA ASN A 566 3.10 3.02 4.39
C ASN A 566 4.43 2.47 3.90
#